data_AF-A0A2X4UVU6-F1
#
_entry.id   AF-A0A2X4UVU6-F1
#
_cell.length_a   1.000
_cell.length_b   1.000
_cell.length_c   1.000
_cell.angle_alpha   90.00
_cell.angle_beta   90.00
_cell.angle_gamma   90.00
#
_symmetry.space_group_name_H-M   'P 1'
#
loop_
_entity.id
_entity.type
_entity.pdbx_description
1 polymer ?
#
loop_
_entity_poly.entity_id
_entity_poly.type
_entity_poly.pdbx_seq_one_letter_code
_entity_poly.pdbx_strand_id
1 'polypeptide(L)'
;MALLLKLRNTATLLAIAVSLPAFIGIATAAPIAYEIIQDENTPTGSQRTSANITIVAPSAQDKASRAEAVKQAVNDKVAKDKTTVVNVSLIPSKQLLGTGALLAQAEFYADGCGFSGSPCNGVKWSVIASDIKLSDKDLLIWNQWGISSKEFEAKGIFDDNKVAADVAKKLKIKLSEVEIPYVELEAVK
;
A
#
# COMPACT_ATOMS: atom_id res chain seq x y z
N MET A 1 -3.99 -52.46 -74.59
CA MET A 1 -4.30 -52.06 -73.20
C MET A 1 -3.03 -51.44 -72.61
N ALA A 2 -2.86 -50.12 -72.74
CA ALA A 2 -1.98 -49.26 -71.94
C ALA A 2 -2.08 -47.83 -72.51
N LEU A 3 -2.61 -46.93 -71.70
CA LEU A 3 -2.98 -45.56 -72.04
C LEU A 3 -1.85 -44.61 -71.61
N LEU A 4 -1.39 -43.79 -72.56
CA LEU A 4 -0.93 -42.39 -72.42
C LEU A 4 -0.18 -41.96 -71.14
N LEU A 5 1.15 -41.76 -71.26
CA LEU A 5 1.91 -40.86 -70.39
C LEU A 5 1.79 -39.41 -70.91
N LYS A 6 1.21 -38.50 -70.12
CA LYS A 6 1.20 -37.05 -70.36
C LYS A 6 1.93 -36.30 -69.22
N LEU A 7 3.02 -35.65 -69.62
CA LEU A 7 3.56 -34.33 -69.25
C LEU A 7 3.11 -33.61 -67.95
N ARG A 8 4.14 -33.21 -67.18
CA ARG A 8 4.44 -31.90 -66.55
C ARG A 8 3.31 -31.10 -65.90
N ASN A 9 3.50 -30.69 -64.63
CA ASN A 9 3.45 -29.26 -64.32
C ASN A 9 4.14 -28.86 -63.00
N THR A 10 4.70 -27.66 -63.06
CA THR A 10 5.45 -26.84 -62.09
C THR A 10 4.59 -26.26 -60.98
N ALA A 11 5.17 -26.05 -59.78
CA ALA A 11 4.83 -24.92 -58.91
C ALA A 11 5.97 -24.67 -57.90
N THR A 12 6.77 -23.63 -58.17
CA THR A 12 7.73 -23.05 -57.24
C THR A 12 6.95 -22.18 -56.25
N LEU A 13 6.93 -22.57 -54.98
CA LEU A 13 6.30 -21.80 -53.90
C LEU A 13 7.32 -20.80 -53.33
N LEU A 14 7.09 -19.52 -53.59
CA LEU A 14 7.80 -18.39 -53.02
C LEU A 14 7.27 -18.16 -51.59
N ALA A 15 8.06 -18.52 -50.57
CA ALA A 15 7.72 -18.28 -49.18
C ALA A 15 8.02 -16.81 -48.81
N ILE A 16 6.97 -16.00 -48.64
CA ILE A 16 7.06 -14.65 -48.08
C ILE A 16 7.09 -14.80 -46.55
N ALA A 17 8.25 -14.59 -45.95
CA ALA A 17 8.39 -14.50 -44.50
C ALA A 17 7.82 -13.16 -44.02
N VAL A 18 6.61 -13.18 -43.48
CA VAL A 18 6.01 -12.02 -42.79
C VAL A 18 6.59 -11.98 -41.38
N SER A 19 7.54 -11.07 -41.12
CA SER A 19 8.01 -10.83 -39.75
C SER A 19 6.94 -10.06 -38.98
N LEU A 20 6.25 -10.75 -38.06
CA LEU A 20 5.37 -10.10 -37.09
C LEU A 20 6.24 -9.31 -36.09
N PRO A 21 6.00 -8.00 -35.88
CA PRO A 21 6.66 -7.27 -34.81
C PRO A 21 6.18 -7.83 -33.47
N ALA A 22 7.11 -8.31 -32.65
CA ALA A 22 6.84 -8.69 -31.28
C ALA A 22 6.46 -7.42 -30.50
N PHE A 23 5.16 -7.24 -30.22
CA PHE A 23 4.70 -6.27 -29.24
C PHE A 23 5.18 -6.74 -27.87
N ILE A 24 6.24 -6.09 -27.36
CA ILE A 24 6.64 -6.21 -25.96
C ILE A 24 5.54 -5.50 -25.16
N GLY A 25 4.56 -6.26 -24.70
CA GLY A 25 3.60 -5.78 -23.71
C GLY A 25 4.37 -5.52 -22.42
N ILE A 26 4.50 -4.25 -22.03
CA ILE A 26 4.98 -3.89 -20.70
C ILE A 26 3.91 -4.40 -19.74
N ALA A 27 4.21 -5.45 -18.99
CA ALA A 27 3.32 -5.92 -17.92
C ALA A 27 3.24 -4.82 -16.86
N THR A 28 2.16 -4.04 -16.88
CA THR A 28 1.81 -3.14 -15.78
C THR A 28 1.49 -4.00 -14.56
N ALA A 29 2.19 -3.80 -13.45
CA ALA A 29 1.88 -4.49 -12.20
C ALA A 29 0.40 -4.29 -11.87
N ALA A 30 -0.27 -5.37 -11.43
CA ALA A 30 -1.68 -5.31 -11.08
C ALA A 30 -1.88 -4.35 -9.88
N PRO A 31 -2.96 -3.54 -9.86
CA PRO A 31 -3.23 -2.62 -8.77
C PRO A 31 -3.38 -3.38 -7.44
N ILE A 32 -2.84 -2.80 -6.37
CA ILE A 32 -2.92 -3.36 -5.02
C ILE A 32 -4.29 -3.00 -4.44
N ALA A 33 -5.05 -4.02 -4.06
CA ALA A 33 -6.34 -3.81 -3.39
C ALA A 33 -6.12 -3.26 -1.97
N TYR A 34 -6.82 -2.18 -1.64
CA TYR A 34 -6.82 -1.57 -0.32
C TYR A 34 -8.24 -1.12 0.07
N GLU A 35 -8.46 -0.98 1.38
CA GLU A 35 -9.68 -0.43 1.97
C GLU A 35 -9.36 0.91 2.63
N ILE A 36 -10.18 1.93 2.41
CA ILE A 36 -10.09 3.21 3.13
C ILE A 36 -10.86 3.08 4.44
N ILE A 37 -10.16 3.26 5.57
CA ILE A 37 -10.75 3.19 6.92
C ILE A 37 -10.97 4.57 7.54
N GLN A 38 -10.29 5.61 7.04
CA GLN A 38 -10.46 7.00 7.43
C GLN A 38 -10.14 7.91 6.23
N ASP A 39 -10.96 8.93 5.99
CA ASP A 39 -10.75 9.96 4.97
C ASP A 39 -11.22 11.30 5.54
N GLU A 40 -10.26 12.15 5.89
CA GLU A 40 -10.51 13.47 6.45
C GLU A 40 -10.00 14.54 5.51
N ASN A 41 -10.89 15.44 5.08
CA ASN A 41 -10.54 16.54 4.22
C ASN A 41 -10.57 17.85 5.02
N THR A 42 -9.46 18.58 4.96
CA THR A 42 -9.28 19.85 5.67
C THR A 42 -8.84 20.92 4.68
N PRO A 43 -9.58 22.05 4.56
CA PRO A 43 -9.07 23.23 3.89
C PRO A 43 -7.81 23.73 4.60
N THR A 44 -6.71 23.91 3.87
CA THR A 44 -5.42 24.35 4.40
C THR A 44 -4.95 25.61 3.67
N GLY A 45 -4.68 26.68 4.41
CA GLY A 45 -4.34 27.98 3.82
C GLY A 45 -5.44 28.56 2.92
N SER A 46 -5.11 29.58 2.13
CA SER A 46 -6.12 30.33 1.36
C SER A 46 -6.67 29.61 0.13
N GLN A 47 -6.05 28.52 -0.36
CA GLN A 47 -6.48 27.81 -1.58
C GLN A 47 -6.16 26.29 -1.65
N ARG A 48 -5.67 25.63 -0.59
CA ARG A 48 -5.38 24.17 -0.65
C ARG A 48 -6.44 23.35 0.05
N THR A 49 -6.65 22.15 -0.47
CA THR A 49 -7.39 21.10 0.21
C THR A 49 -6.39 20.01 0.57
N SER A 50 -6.33 19.68 1.86
CA SER A 50 -5.55 18.56 2.38
C SER A 50 -6.47 17.38 2.64
N ALA A 51 -6.03 16.18 2.28
CA ALA A 51 -6.67 14.93 2.69
C ALA A 51 -5.71 14.11 3.55
N ASN A 52 -6.19 13.64 4.69
CA ASN A 52 -5.52 12.63 5.51
C ASN A 52 -6.33 11.33 5.39
N ILE A 53 -5.70 10.31 4.84
CA ILE A 53 -6.33 9.03 4.53
C ILE A 53 -5.59 7.95 5.29
N THR A 54 -6.33 7.05 5.93
CA THR A 54 -5.78 5.82 6.47
C THR A 54 -6.35 4.64 5.70
N ILE A 55 -5.48 3.72 5.26
CA ILE A 55 -5.84 2.54 4.49
C ILE A 55 -5.35 1.25 5.15
N VAL A 56 -5.94 0.13 4.74
CA VAL A 56 -5.46 -1.24 5.01
C VAL A 56 -5.31 -1.96 3.67
N ALA A 57 -4.19 -2.65 3.46
CA ALA A 57 -3.91 -3.40 2.23
C ALA A 57 -3.31 -4.78 2.59
N PRO A 58 -4.15 -5.80 2.86
CA PRO A 58 -3.67 -7.09 3.37
C PRO A 58 -2.72 -7.85 2.43
N SER A 59 -2.74 -7.56 1.12
CA SER A 59 -1.81 -8.16 0.17
C SER A 59 -0.44 -7.47 0.12
N ALA A 60 -0.27 -6.29 0.75
CA ALA A 60 0.97 -5.53 0.75
C ALA A 60 1.93 -6.01 1.86
N GLN A 61 2.66 -7.09 1.57
CA GLN A 61 3.46 -7.83 2.57
C GLN A 61 4.94 -7.43 2.60
N ASP A 62 5.41 -6.63 1.64
CA ASP A 62 6.81 -6.19 1.55
C ASP A 62 6.91 -4.67 1.34
N LYS A 63 8.13 -4.14 1.44
CA LYS A 63 8.41 -2.71 1.31
C LYS A 63 7.90 -2.11 -0.01
N ALA A 64 8.06 -2.84 -1.12
CA ALA A 64 7.68 -2.37 -2.44
C ALA A 64 6.16 -2.29 -2.59
N SER A 65 5.46 -3.38 -2.29
CA SER A 65 4.00 -3.46 -2.35
C SER A 65 3.32 -2.48 -1.38
N ARG A 66 3.89 -2.25 -0.20
CA ARG A 66 3.39 -1.22 0.74
C ARG A 66 3.52 0.19 0.17
N ALA A 67 4.67 0.50 -0.43
CA ALA A 67 4.91 1.78 -1.09
C ALA A 67 3.96 1.98 -2.28
N GLU A 68 3.72 0.94 -3.08
CA GLU A 68 2.77 0.97 -4.19
C GLU A 68 1.34 1.19 -3.71
N ALA A 69 0.91 0.53 -2.62
CA ALA A 69 -0.43 0.69 -2.06
C ALA A 69 -0.71 2.16 -1.65
N VAL A 70 0.22 2.79 -0.92
CA VAL A 70 0.04 4.19 -0.50
C VAL A 70 0.13 5.16 -1.68
N LYS A 71 1.00 4.90 -2.67
CA LYS A 71 1.06 5.71 -3.92
C LYS A 71 -0.23 5.61 -4.72
N GLN A 72 -0.78 4.41 -4.84
CA GLN A 72 -2.04 4.18 -5.54
C GLN A 72 -3.19 4.93 -4.84
N ALA A 73 -3.30 4.83 -3.53
CA ALA A 73 -4.32 5.55 -2.76
C ALA A 73 -4.21 7.08 -2.90
N VAL A 74 -2.98 7.63 -2.93
CA VAL A 74 -2.77 9.05 -3.25
C VAL A 74 -3.30 9.39 -4.64
N ASN A 75 -2.90 8.62 -5.66
CA ASN A 75 -3.30 8.88 -7.05
C ASN A 75 -4.82 8.82 -7.21
N ASP A 76 -5.47 7.82 -6.61
CA ASP A 76 -6.91 7.65 -6.63
C ASP A 76 -7.62 8.86 -5.98
N LYS A 77 -7.09 9.35 -4.84
CA LYS A 77 -7.62 10.56 -4.18
C LYS A 77 -7.48 11.80 -5.04
N VAL A 78 -6.29 12.05 -5.59
CA VAL A 78 -6.02 13.21 -6.46
C VAL A 78 -6.91 13.17 -7.70
N ALA A 79 -7.06 11.99 -8.32
CA ALA A 79 -7.90 11.81 -9.49
C ALA A 79 -9.37 12.14 -9.20
N LYS A 80 -9.89 11.65 -8.07
CA LYS A 80 -11.29 11.78 -7.64
C LYS A 80 -11.63 13.20 -7.18
N ASP A 81 -10.85 13.76 -6.25
CA ASP A 81 -11.25 14.93 -5.48
C ASP A 81 -10.45 16.20 -5.84
N LYS A 82 -9.46 16.08 -6.73
CA LYS A 82 -8.53 17.17 -7.11
C LYS A 82 -7.80 17.79 -5.91
N THR A 83 -7.61 17.01 -4.85
CA THR A 83 -6.90 17.40 -3.63
C THR A 83 -5.45 17.74 -3.96
N THR A 84 -4.93 18.82 -3.37
CA THR A 84 -3.58 19.33 -3.66
C THR A 84 -2.53 18.88 -2.65
N VAL A 85 -2.96 18.47 -1.45
CA VAL A 85 -2.11 17.87 -0.42
C VAL A 85 -2.75 16.55 0.02
N VAL A 86 -2.05 15.43 -0.09
CA VAL A 86 -2.59 14.11 0.30
C VAL A 86 -1.58 13.38 1.16
N ASN A 87 -1.99 13.01 2.36
CA ASN A 87 -1.24 12.14 3.25
C ASN A 87 -1.98 10.81 3.36
N VAL A 88 -1.32 9.71 3.04
CA VAL A 88 -1.86 8.36 3.17
C VAL A 88 -1.02 7.59 4.18
N SER A 89 -1.68 7.00 5.17
CA SER A 89 -1.09 6.09 6.15
C SER A 89 -1.60 4.67 5.90
N LEU A 90 -0.71 3.70 5.76
CA LEU A 90 -1.04 2.27 5.70
C LEU A 90 -0.83 1.65 7.08
N ILE A 91 -1.89 1.06 7.64
CA ILE A 91 -1.83 0.33 8.91
C ILE A 91 -2.14 -1.16 8.72
N PRO A 92 -1.71 -2.05 9.63
CA PRO A 92 -1.93 -3.49 9.47
C PRO A 92 -3.41 -3.90 9.53
N SER A 93 -4.22 -3.19 10.33
CA SER A 93 -5.64 -3.48 10.50
C SER A 93 -6.40 -2.27 11.05
N LYS A 94 -7.73 -2.27 10.89
CA LYS A 94 -8.60 -1.22 11.45
C LYS A 94 -8.56 -1.11 12.98
N GLN A 95 -8.25 -2.19 13.70
CA GLN A 95 -8.16 -2.17 15.17
C GLN A 95 -7.04 -1.26 15.65
N LEU A 96 -6.00 -1.10 14.82
CA LEU A 96 -4.82 -0.29 15.08
C LEU A 96 -4.96 1.18 14.63
N LEU A 97 -6.16 1.59 14.20
CA LEU A 97 -6.41 2.99 13.89
C LEU A 97 -6.12 3.87 15.11
N GLY A 98 -5.26 4.87 14.93
CA GLY A 98 -4.86 5.82 15.97
C GLY A 98 -3.74 5.35 16.91
N THR A 99 -3.21 4.13 16.76
CA THR A 99 -2.18 3.61 17.67
C THR A 99 -0.73 3.92 17.24
N GLY A 100 -0.55 4.57 16.08
CA GLY A 100 0.77 4.80 15.48
C GLY A 100 1.37 3.59 14.74
N ALA A 101 0.60 2.50 14.59
CA ALA A 101 1.01 1.29 13.88
C ALA A 101 1.10 1.49 12.35
N LEU A 102 2.17 2.12 11.88
CA LEU A 102 2.37 2.45 10.47
C LEU A 102 3.24 1.40 9.77
N LEU A 103 2.78 0.89 8.63
CA LEU A 103 3.57 0.03 7.74
C LEU A 103 4.15 0.80 6.54
N ALA A 104 3.46 1.84 6.09
CA ALA A 104 3.96 2.79 5.10
C ALA A 104 3.20 4.10 5.20
N GLN A 105 3.80 5.15 4.64
CA GLN A 105 3.19 6.46 4.52
C GLN A 105 3.61 7.10 3.20
N ALA A 106 2.67 7.79 2.56
CA ALA A 106 2.96 8.66 1.43
C ALA A 106 2.44 10.07 1.72
N GLU A 107 3.26 11.06 1.40
CA GLU A 107 2.86 12.46 1.35
C GLU A 107 3.00 12.94 -0.09
N PHE A 108 1.98 13.65 -0.56
CA PHE A 108 1.94 14.25 -1.87
C PHE A 108 1.57 15.72 -1.80
N TYR A 109 2.38 16.55 -2.47
CA TYR A 109 2.21 17.98 -2.58
C TYR A 109 2.20 18.36 -4.06
N ALA A 110 1.02 18.65 -4.61
CA ALA A 110 0.84 18.87 -6.06
C ALA A 110 1.72 20.01 -6.62
N ASP A 111 1.96 21.04 -5.80
CA ASP A 111 2.77 22.21 -6.11
C ASP A 111 4.25 22.09 -5.68
N GLY A 112 4.63 21.00 -5.00
CA GLY A 112 5.99 20.78 -4.54
C GLY A 112 6.44 21.73 -3.43
N CYS A 113 5.50 22.28 -2.66
CA CYS A 113 5.77 23.28 -1.62
C CYS A 113 5.60 22.75 -0.19
N GLY A 114 5.53 21.43 -0.01
CA GLY A 114 5.32 20.81 1.29
C GLY A 114 4.00 21.23 1.95
N PHE A 115 3.84 20.83 3.22
CA PHE A 115 2.61 21.04 3.98
C PHE A 115 2.31 22.53 4.25
N SER A 116 3.33 23.31 4.66
CA SER A 116 3.20 24.75 4.95
C SER A 116 2.97 25.60 3.70
N GLY A 117 3.34 25.08 2.54
CA GLY A 117 3.25 25.76 1.26
C GLY A 117 4.32 26.79 0.97
N SER A 118 5.29 26.90 1.87
CA SER A 118 6.51 27.69 1.69
C SER A 118 7.55 27.23 2.72
N PRO A 119 8.85 27.18 2.35
CA PRO A 119 9.41 27.42 1.02
C PRO A 119 9.13 26.27 0.05
N CYS A 120 9.06 26.57 -1.25
CA CYS A 120 8.90 25.55 -2.28
C CYS A 120 10.26 24.97 -2.70
N ASN A 121 10.47 23.68 -2.43
CA ASN A 121 11.69 22.96 -2.79
C ASN A 121 11.47 22.01 -4.00
N GLY A 122 10.27 21.96 -4.56
CA GLY A 122 9.91 21.13 -5.71
C GLY A 122 9.66 19.65 -5.38
N VAL A 123 9.78 19.24 -4.11
CA VAL A 123 9.53 17.86 -3.69
C VAL A 123 8.03 17.60 -3.65
N LYS A 124 7.55 16.78 -4.59
CA LYS A 124 6.12 16.43 -4.69
C LYS A 124 5.73 15.18 -3.95
N TRP A 125 6.67 14.25 -3.76
CA TRP A 125 6.40 12.95 -3.16
C TRP A 125 7.41 12.68 -2.07
N SER A 126 6.90 12.19 -0.93
CA SER A 126 7.68 11.51 0.09
C SER A 126 7.00 10.18 0.35
N VAL A 127 7.74 9.08 0.26
CA VAL A 127 7.20 7.74 0.55
C VAL A 127 8.17 7.03 1.46
N ILE A 128 7.66 6.58 2.60
CA ILE A 128 8.38 5.74 3.55
C ILE A 128 7.62 4.43 3.70
N ALA A 129 8.34 3.31 3.78
CA ALA A 129 7.73 2.00 3.93
C ALA A 129 8.65 1.08 4.73
N SER A 130 8.03 0.17 5.47
CA SER A 130 8.70 -0.86 6.24
C SER A 130 8.88 -2.13 5.41
N ASP A 131 9.95 -2.87 5.68
CA ASP A 131 10.21 -4.21 5.13
C ASP A 131 9.86 -5.34 6.11
N ILE A 132 9.35 -5.01 7.31
CA ILE A 132 8.98 -5.98 8.34
C ILE A 132 8.06 -7.06 7.79
N LYS A 133 8.35 -8.32 8.12
CA LYS A 133 7.49 -9.46 7.82
C LYS A 133 6.69 -9.80 9.07
N LEU A 134 5.37 -9.58 9.02
CA LEU A 134 4.48 -9.89 10.13
C LEU A 134 3.96 -11.31 9.96
N SER A 135 4.11 -12.13 11.00
CA SER A 135 3.41 -13.40 11.07
C SER A 135 1.95 -13.21 11.47
N ASP A 136 1.12 -14.25 11.26
CA ASP A 136 -0.25 -14.26 11.75
C ASP A 136 -0.33 -14.08 13.28
N LYS A 137 0.68 -14.59 14.01
CA LYS A 137 0.79 -14.41 15.47
C LYS A 137 1.04 -12.95 15.82
N ASP A 138 1.94 -12.28 15.11
CA ASP A 138 2.25 -10.87 15.32
C ASP A 138 1.03 -9.99 15.09
N LEU A 139 0.31 -10.23 13.99
CA LEU A 139 -0.94 -9.53 13.69
C LEU A 139 -2.01 -9.78 14.75
N LEU A 140 -2.14 -11.01 15.24
CA LEU A 140 -3.10 -11.34 16.29
C LEU A 140 -2.80 -10.60 17.59
N ILE A 141 -1.53 -10.61 18.04
CA ILE A 141 -1.07 -9.90 19.24
C ILE A 141 -1.29 -8.41 19.08
N TRP A 142 -0.85 -7.84 17.95
CA TRP A 142 -0.93 -6.40 17.72
C TRP A 142 -2.38 -5.92 17.65
N ASN A 143 -3.27 -6.65 16.96
CA ASN A 143 -4.69 -6.34 16.92
C ASN A 143 -5.32 -6.37 18.31
N GLN A 144 -5.01 -7.38 19.11
CA GLN A 144 -5.53 -7.47 20.48
C GLN A 144 -4.96 -6.36 21.36
N TRP A 145 -3.70 -5.97 21.16
CA TRP A 145 -3.11 -4.81 21.83
C TRP A 145 -3.91 -3.55 21.52
N GLY A 146 -4.18 -3.25 20.25
CA GLY A 146 -4.98 -2.08 19.86
C GLY A 146 -6.38 -2.05 20.48
N ILE A 147 -7.03 -3.22 20.60
CA ILE A 147 -8.33 -3.35 21.29
C ILE A 147 -8.18 -3.07 22.78
N SER A 148 -7.22 -3.73 23.43
CA SER A 148 -7.00 -3.61 24.87
C SER A 148 -6.58 -2.19 25.26
N SER A 149 -5.64 -1.56 24.55
CA SER A 149 -5.24 -0.17 24.76
C SER A 149 -6.44 0.76 24.79
N LYS A 150 -7.32 0.69 23.78
CA LYS A 150 -8.54 1.52 23.71
C LYS A 150 -9.49 1.29 24.90
N GLU A 151 -9.66 0.04 25.35
CA GLU A 151 -10.48 -0.29 26.52
C GLU A 151 -9.91 0.29 27.83
N PHE A 152 -8.58 0.34 27.97
CA PHE A 152 -7.90 0.92 29.14
C PHE A 152 -7.87 2.45 29.09
N GLU A 153 -7.62 3.04 27.92
CA GLU A 153 -7.68 4.49 27.68
C GLU A 153 -9.07 5.05 27.99
N ALA A 154 -10.14 4.36 27.60
CA ALA A 154 -11.52 4.74 27.93
C ALA A 154 -11.80 4.77 29.44
N LYS A 155 -10.97 4.09 30.24
CA LYS A 155 -11.00 4.10 31.72
C LYS A 155 -9.99 5.08 32.32
N GLY A 156 -9.27 5.84 31.50
CA GLY A 156 -8.18 6.74 31.91
C GLY A 156 -6.91 6.02 32.36
N ILE A 157 -6.69 4.78 31.92
CA ILE A 157 -5.53 3.95 32.30
C ILE A 157 -4.57 3.88 31.11
N PHE A 158 -3.35 4.39 31.31
CA PHE A 158 -2.26 4.39 30.33
C PHE A 158 -1.07 3.61 30.87
N ASP A 159 -1.25 2.29 31.03
CA ASP A 159 -0.25 1.38 31.61
C ASP A 159 -0.07 0.16 30.71
N ASP A 160 1.03 0.16 29.96
CA ASP A 160 1.37 -0.88 28.99
C ASP A 160 1.49 -2.27 29.63
N ASN A 161 1.85 -2.38 30.91
CA ASN A 161 1.90 -3.68 31.58
C ASN A 161 0.50 -4.26 31.78
N LYS A 162 -0.49 -3.42 32.03
CA LYS A 162 -1.90 -3.85 32.14
C LYS A 162 -2.47 -4.22 30.79
N VAL A 163 -2.12 -3.47 29.74
CA VAL A 163 -2.47 -3.83 28.36
C VAL A 163 -1.86 -5.18 28.00
N ALA A 164 -0.56 -5.38 28.23
CA ALA A 164 0.14 -6.63 27.97
C ALA A 164 -0.49 -7.82 28.72
N ALA A 165 -0.80 -7.64 30.01
CA ALA A 165 -1.46 -8.68 30.82
C ALA A 165 -2.86 -9.03 30.29
N ASP A 166 -3.63 -8.04 29.84
CA ASP A 166 -4.95 -8.27 29.26
C ASP A 166 -4.86 -8.97 27.90
N VAL A 167 -3.90 -8.60 27.05
CA VAL A 167 -3.61 -9.28 25.77
C VAL A 167 -3.25 -10.74 26.03
N ALA A 168 -2.31 -11.01 26.95
CA ALA A 168 -1.90 -12.37 27.31
C ALA A 168 -3.11 -13.21 27.77
N LYS A 169 -3.97 -12.62 28.61
CA LYS A 169 -5.20 -13.26 29.11
C LYS A 169 -6.20 -13.55 27.98
N LYS A 170 -6.49 -12.58 27.12
CA LYS A 170 -7.47 -12.71 26.03
C LYS A 170 -7.02 -13.70 24.96
N LEU A 171 -5.73 -13.71 24.64
CA LEU A 171 -5.14 -14.63 23.66
C LEU A 171 -4.74 -16.00 24.25
N LYS A 172 -4.80 -16.16 25.58
CA LYS A 172 -4.38 -17.37 26.31
C LYS A 172 -2.93 -17.77 26.03
N ILE A 173 -2.05 -16.77 25.98
CA ILE A 173 -0.59 -16.92 25.80
C ILE A 173 0.15 -16.50 27.07
N LYS A 174 1.44 -16.83 27.17
CA LYS A 174 2.26 -16.32 28.28
C LYS A 174 2.49 -14.83 28.11
N LEU A 175 2.61 -14.09 29.22
CA LEU A 175 2.94 -12.66 29.18
C LEU A 175 4.26 -12.40 28.43
N SER A 176 5.25 -13.29 28.58
CA SER A 176 6.52 -13.23 27.86
C SER A 176 6.41 -13.41 26.33
N GLU A 177 5.25 -13.81 25.82
CA GLU A 177 4.99 -13.94 24.38
C GLU A 177 4.26 -12.72 23.81
N VAL A 178 3.88 -11.74 24.64
CA VAL A 178 3.25 -10.50 24.17
C VAL A 178 4.35 -9.54 23.74
N GLU A 179 4.67 -9.57 22.45
CA GLU A 179 5.64 -8.69 21.82
C GLU A 179 4.96 -7.89 20.71
N ILE A 180 5.10 -6.56 20.76
CA ILE A 180 4.58 -5.67 19.73
C ILE A 180 5.63 -5.49 18.65
N PRO A 181 5.30 -5.72 17.36
CA PRO A 181 6.26 -5.59 16.29
C PRO A 181 6.88 -4.19 16.24
N TYR A 182 8.21 -4.13 16.27
CA TYR A 182 8.94 -2.89 16.04
C TYR A 182 9.02 -2.62 14.54
N VAL A 183 8.43 -1.52 14.08
CA VAL A 183 8.40 -1.18 12.66
C VAL A 183 9.33 -0.02 12.36
N GLU A 184 10.35 -0.30 11.55
CA GLU A 184 11.23 0.72 10.98
C GLU A 184 10.68 1.18 9.63
N LEU A 185 10.60 2.50 9.44
CA LEU A 185 10.14 3.13 8.21
C LEU A 185 11.32 3.78 7.50
N GLU A 186 11.55 3.38 6.26
CA GLU A 186 12.65 3.90 5.47
C GLU A 186 12.14 4.55 4.18
N ALA A 187 12.85 5.57 3.72
CA ALA A 187 12.58 6.20 2.43
C ALA A 187 12.62 5.18 1.28
N VAL A 188 11.63 5.26 0.41
CA VAL A 188 11.56 4.51 -0.85
C VAL A 188 12.07 5.43 -1.96
N LYS A 189 13.23 5.07 -2.53
CA LYS A 189 13.87 5.82 -3.61
C LYS A 189 13.25 5.52 -4.96
#